data_AF-A0A5J4S396-F1
#
_entry.id   AF-A0A5J4S396-F1
#
_cell.length_a   1.000
_cell.length_b   1.000
_cell.length_c   1.000
_cell.angle_alpha   90.00
_cell.angle_beta   90.00
_cell.angle_gamma   90.00
#
_symmetry.space_group_name_H-M   'P 1'
#
loop_
_entity.id
_entity.type
_entity.pdbx_description
1 polymer ?
#
loop_
_entity_poly.entity_id
_entity_poly.type
_entity_poly.pdbx_seq_one_letter_code
_entity_poly.pdbx_strand_id
1 'polypeptide(L)'
;MKTKATILIAVGFLTIVTCAFFVTSCSGKKEVVVEFNDGTLTLIPLNPNAVRVRFAQAGSQPQEELIFTQKVNTPAYKVNETDDELTLSLEKISVIVDKQKETLRFTDQNGHLILQEKEGGRQI
;
A
#
# COMPACT_ATOMS: atom_id res chain seq x y z
N MET A 1 -34.78 -47.45 -37.05
CA MET A 1 -34.03 -47.21 -35.80
C MET A 1 -33.10 -46.03 -36.03
N LYS A 2 -33.24 -44.99 -35.20
CA LYS A 2 -32.54 -43.71 -35.31
C LYS A 2 -31.30 -43.74 -34.44
N THR A 3 -30.16 -43.30 -34.95
CA THR A 3 -29.06 -42.83 -34.10
C THR A 3 -28.39 -41.68 -34.81
N LYS A 4 -28.77 -40.46 -34.41
CA LYS A 4 -28.15 -39.21 -34.82
C LYS A 4 -26.91 -39.03 -33.94
N ALA A 5 -25.72 -38.96 -34.54
CA ALA A 5 -24.51 -38.57 -33.84
C ALA A 5 -24.50 -37.04 -33.70
N THR A 6 -24.79 -36.54 -32.51
CA THR A 6 -24.73 -35.12 -32.18
C THR A 6 -23.34 -34.82 -31.66
N ILE A 7 -22.47 -34.24 -32.50
CA ILE A 7 -21.15 -33.74 -32.08
C ILE A 7 -21.37 -32.37 -31.43
N LEU A 8 -21.32 -32.33 -30.10
CA LEU A 8 -21.40 -31.11 -29.30
C LEU A 8 -19.99 -30.48 -29.28
N ILE A 9 -19.78 -29.42 -30.05
CA ILE A 9 -18.54 -28.63 -30.01
C ILE A 9 -18.58 -27.81 -28.72
N ALA A 10 -17.78 -28.22 -27.73
CA ALA A 10 -17.55 -27.44 -26.52
C ALA A 10 -16.71 -26.20 -26.87
N VAL A 11 -17.37 -25.04 -26.95
CA VAL A 11 -16.70 -23.75 -27.10
C VAL A 11 -16.04 -23.42 -25.75
N GLY A 12 -14.72 -23.57 -25.70
CA GLY A 12 -13.90 -23.17 -24.56
C GLY A 12 -14.00 -21.65 -24.36
N PHE A 13 -14.69 -21.23 -23.32
CA PHE A 13 -14.75 -19.85 -22.89
C PHE A 13 -13.47 -19.57 -22.07
N LEU A 14 -12.41 -19.15 -22.75
CA LEU A 14 -11.17 -18.68 -22.12
C LEU A 14 -11.45 -17.31 -21.47
N THR A 15 -11.95 -17.33 -20.24
CA THR A 15 -12.03 -16.13 -19.41
C THR A 15 -10.63 -15.76 -18.94
N ILE A 16 -9.97 -14.93 -19.73
CA ILE A 16 -8.80 -14.19 -19.30
C ILE A 16 -9.29 -13.24 -18.20
N VAL A 17 -9.16 -13.66 -16.94
CA VAL A 17 -9.29 -12.78 -15.78
C VAL A 17 -8.07 -11.88 -15.78
N THR A 18 -8.14 -10.79 -16.54
CA THR A 18 -7.22 -9.68 -16.34
C THR A 18 -7.66 -8.97 -15.07
N CYS A 19 -6.99 -9.28 -13.95
CA CYS A 19 -7.00 -8.39 -12.79
C CYS A 19 -6.45 -7.05 -13.26
N ALA A 20 -7.35 -6.07 -13.45
CA ALA A 20 -6.95 -4.71 -13.76
C ALA A 20 -6.23 -4.17 -12.51
N PHE A 21 -4.90 -4.16 -12.54
CA PHE A 21 -4.10 -3.43 -11.57
C PHE A 21 -4.42 -1.93 -11.72
N PHE A 22 -5.31 -1.42 -10.88
CA PHE A 22 -5.58 0.01 -10.80
C PHE A 22 -4.37 0.71 -10.16
N VAL A 23 -3.41 1.11 -10.98
CA VAL A 23 -2.34 2.02 -10.55
C VAL A 23 -2.96 3.41 -10.41
N THR A 24 -3.52 3.70 -9.25
CA THR A 24 -4.02 5.05 -8.95
C THR A 24 -2.82 5.93 -8.64
N SER A 25 -2.38 6.71 -9.61
CA SER A 25 -1.42 7.78 -9.37
C SER A 25 -2.10 8.83 -8.46
N CYS A 26 -1.83 8.77 -7.16
CA CYS A 26 -2.30 9.77 -6.19
C CYS A 26 -1.51 11.08 -6.33
N SER A 27 -1.58 11.71 -7.50
CA SER A 27 -1.15 13.09 -7.68
C SER A 27 -2.19 14.01 -7.02
N GLY A 28 -2.08 14.23 -5.70
CA GLY A 28 -2.85 15.29 -5.03
C GLY A 28 -3.15 15.11 -3.54
N LYS A 29 -3.07 13.89 -2.99
CA LYS A 29 -3.22 13.69 -1.53
C LYS A 29 -1.88 13.96 -0.85
N LYS A 30 -1.91 14.57 0.34
CA LYS A 30 -0.69 14.89 1.11
C LYS A 30 -0.14 13.70 1.90
N GLU A 31 -0.97 12.70 2.10
CA GLU A 31 -0.72 11.56 2.96
C GLU A 31 -1.47 10.33 2.44
N VAL A 32 -1.00 9.15 2.86
CA VAL A 32 -1.64 7.85 2.64
C VAL A 32 -1.99 7.30 4.02
N VAL A 33 -3.25 6.88 4.19
CA VAL A 33 -3.79 6.44 5.47
C VAL A 33 -4.19 4.98 5.36
N VAL A 34 -3.82 4.18 6.35
CA VAL A 34 -4.23 2.77 6.51
C VAL A 34 -4.83 2.63 7.90
N GLU A 35 -6.06 2.12 7.96
CA GLU A 35 -6.75 1.85 9.21
C GLU A 35 -6.47 0.41 9.65
N PHE A 36 -6.06 0.24 10.90
CA PHE A 36 -5.93 -1.03 11.60
C PHE A 36 -6.94 -1.10 12.75
N ASN A 37 -7.10 -2.28 13.35
CA ASN A 37 -8.06 -2.44 14.45
C ASN A 37 -7.68 -1.64 15.70
N ASP A 38 -6.38 -1.45 15.94
CA ASP A 38 -5.82 -0.81 17.12
C ASP A 38 -5.40 0.65 16.90
N GLY A 39 -5.49 1.15 15.67
CA GLY A 39 -5.13 2.53 15.35
C GLY A 39 -5.03 2.84 13.86
N THR A 40 -4.60 4.06 13.59
CA THR A 40 -4.45 4.59 12.23
C THR A 40 -2.97 4.80 11.92
N LEU A 41 -2.52 4.23 10.79
CA LEU A 41 -1.21 4.48 10.23
C LEU A 41 -1.29 5.55 9.14
N THR A 42 -0.47 6.59 9.25
CA THR A 42 -0.36 7.66 8.26
C THR A 42 1.06 7.72 7.72
N LEU A 43 1.18 7.61 6.40
CA LEU A 43 2.42 7.77 5.64
C LEU A 43 2.40 9.13 4.94
N ILE A 44 3.36 9.99 5.26
CA ILE A 44 3.45 11.36 4.75
C ILE A 44 4.74 11.50 3.93
N PRO A 45 4.66 11.55 2.60
CA PRO A 45 5.81 11.83 1.75
C PRO A 45 6.39 13.22 2.04
N LEU A 46 7.67 13.29 2.36
CA LEU A 46 8.34 14.56 2.69
C LEU A 46 9.22 15.07 1.53
N ASN A 47 9.93 14.16 0.88
CA ASN A 47 10.77 14.42 -0.29
C ASN A 47 10.99 13.09 -1.06
N PRO A 48 11.68 13.06 -2.21
CA PRO A 48 11.82 11.84 -3.02
C PRO A 48 12.49 10.63 -2.33
N ASN A 49 13.10 10.80 -1.16
CA ASN A 49 13.80 9.77 -0.41
C ASN A 49 13.33 9.64 1.06
N ALA A 50 12.24 10.31 1.45
CA ALA A 50 11.80 10.33 2.84
C ALA A 50 10.29 10.25 2.96
N VAL A 51 9.84 9.30 3.77
CA VAL A 51 8.45 9.16 4.22
C VAL A 51 8.43 9.27 5.73
N ARG A 52 7.57 10.13 6.24
CA ARG A 52 7.27 10.17 7.66
C ARG A 52 6.18 9.16 7.98
N VAL A 53 6.43 8.35 8.99
CA VAL A 53 5.46 7.39 9.53
C VAL A 53 4.88 7.96 10.81
N ARG A 54 3.55 7.94 10.93
CA ARG A 54 2.84 8.23 12.17
C ARG A 54 1.85 7.10 12.43
N PHE A 55 1.84 6.59 13.65
CA PHE A 55 0.83 5.67 14.12
C PHE A 55 0.10 6.30 15.29
N ALA A 56 -1.22 6.36 15.22
CA ALA A 56 -2.07 6.90 16.28
C ALA A 56 -2.96 5.77 16.81
N GLN A 57 -2.78 5.38 18.07
CA GLN A 57 -3.64 4.38 18.71
C GLN A 57 -5.08 4.86 18.76
N ALA A 58 -6.03 3.93 18.66
CA ALA A 58 -7.45 4.23 18.77
C ALA A 58 -7.75 4.98 20.09
N GLY A 59 -8.44 6.12 19.99
CA GLY A 59 -8.77 6.98 21.14
C GLY A 59 -7.65 7.91 21.63
N SER A 60 -6.45 7.84 21.03
CA SER A 60 -5.37 8.78 21.33
C SER A 60 -5.72 10.21 20.91
N GLN A 61 -5.18 11.19 21.63
CA GLN A 61 -5.34 12.60 21.30
C GLN A 61 -4.12 13.11 20.53
N PRO A 62 -4.29 13.96 19.50
CA PRO A 62 -3.18 14.59 18.81
C PRO A 62 -2.28 15.37 19.78
N GLN A 63 -0.97 15.14 19.71
CA GLN A 63 0.01 15.95 20.41
C GLN A 63 0.61 17.01 19.47
N GLU A 64 0.93 18.18 20.01
CA GLU A 64 1.61 19.23 19.26
C GLU A 64 2.99 18.78 18.80
N GLU A 65 3.31 19.02 17.53
CA GLU A 65 4.60 18.70 16.93
C GLU A 65 5.55 19.88 17.01
N LEU A 66 6.63 19.74 17.80
CA LEU A 66 7.58 20.84 18.01
C LEU A 66 8.69 20.91 16.95
N ILE A 67 8.97 19.80 16.26
CA ILE A 67 10.09 19.69 15.31
C ILE A 67 9.63 19.83 13.85
N PHE A 68 8.56 19.14 13.46
CA PHE A 68 8.03 19.16 12.09
C PHE A 68 6.95 20.24 11.92
N THR A 69 7.30 21.50 12.23
CA THR A 69 6.36 22.63 12.18
C THR A 69 6.19 23.24 10.79
N GLN A 70 7.15 22.99 9.89
CA GLN A 70 7.14 23.56 8.54
C GLN A 70 6.29 22.73 7.59
N LYS A 71 5.52 23.42 6.74
CA LYS A 71 4.78 22.79 5.64
C LYS A 71 5.75 22.49 4.50
N VAL A 72 5.92 21.22 4.16
CA VAL A 72 6.66 20.78 2.99
C VAL A 72 5.72 20.52 1.81
N ASN A 73 6.20 20.76 0.60
CA ASN A 73 5.47 20.37 -0.61
C ASN A 73 5.47 18.85 -0.73
N THR A 74 4.32 18.27 -1.03
CA THR A 74 4.22 16.83 -1.25
C THR A 74 4.93 16.46 -2.56
N PRO A 75 5.95 15.59 -2.54
CA PRO A 75 6.61 15.11 -3.75
C PRO A 75 5.64 14.28 -4.60
N ALA A 76 5.98 14.03 -5.86
CA ALA A 76 5.27 13.04 -6.66
C ALA A 76 5.49 11.63 -6.09
N TYR A 77 4.41 10.87 -5.94
CA TYR A 77 4.46 9.48 -5.49
C TYR A 77 3.37 8.65 -6.17
N LYS A 78 3.52 7.33 -6.12
CA LYS A 78 2.52 6.36 -6.59
C LYS A 78 2.03 5.54 -5.42
N VAL A 79 0.76 5.12 -5.48
CA VAL A 79 0.20 4.13 -4.57
C VAL A 79 -0.26 2.95 -5.41
N ASN A 80 0.14 1.76 -4.99
CA ASN A 80 -0.43 0.51 -5.46
C ASN A 80 -0.98 -0.23 -4.26
N GLU A 81 -2.21 -0.71 -4.37
CA GLU A 81 -2.90 -1.36 -3.26
C GLU A 81 -3.54 -2.66 -3.73
N THR A 82 -3.36 -3.68 -2.92
CA THR A 82 -3.95 -5.02 -3.03
C THR A 82 -4.67 -5.34 -1.72
N ASP A 83 -5.31 -6.51 -1.64
CA ASP A 83 -5.97 -6.95 -0.41
C ASP A 83 -4.96 -7.17 0.73
N ASP A 84 -3.73 -7.60 0.41
CA ASP A 84 -2.70 -7.95 1.41
C ASP A 84 -1.69 -6.83 1.65
N GLU A 85 -1.40 -6.00 0.65
CA GLU A 85 -0.35 -4.98 0.73
C GLU A 85 -0.78 -3.64 0.16
N LEU A 86 -0.26 -2.56 0.78
CA LEU A 86 -0.25 -1.22 0.19
C LEU A 86 1.20 -0.77 0.02
N THR A 87 1.56 -0.32 -1.19
CA THR A 87 2.89 0.21 -1.51
C THR A 87 2.80 1.69 -1.87
N LEU A 88 3.52 2.52 -1.12
CA LEU A 88 3.80 3.92 -1.46
C LEU A 88 5.20 4.00 -2.06
N SER A 89 5.30 4.41 -3.33
CA SER A 89 6.58 4.56 -4.04
C SER A 89 6.89 6.02 -4.34
N LEU A 90 8.04 6.48 -3.85
CA LEU A 90 8.73 7.70 -4.26
C LEU A 90 9.82 7.38 -5.27
N GLU A 91 10.56 8.40 -5.71
CA GLU A 91 11.67 8.24 -6.66
C GLU A 91 12.78 7.30 -6.13
N LYS A 92 13.11 7.41 -4.84
CA LYS A 92 14.30 6.73 -4.25
C LYS A 92 13.97 5.74 -3.13
N ILE A 93 12.74 5.77 -2.61
CA ILE A 93 12.31 4.89 -1.53
C ILE A 93 10.87 4.41 -1.76
N SER A 94 10.61 3.16 -1.40
CA SER A 94 9.24 2.66 -1.28
C SER A 94 8.96 2.19 0.16
N VAL A 95 7.73 2.41 0.60
CA VAL A 95 7.19 1.90 1.86
C VAL A 95 6.10 0.90 1.53
N ILE A 96 6.26 -0.34 1.96
CA ILE A 96 5.29 -1.41 1.79
C ILE A 96 4.66 -1.71 3.15
N VAL A 97 3.34 -1.61 3.22
CA VAL A 97 2.51 -1.99 4.35
C VAL A 97 2.00 -3.40 4.09
N ASP A 98 2.38 -4.35 4.95
CA ASP A 98 1.74 -5.66 5.04
C ASP A 98 0.49 -5.50 5.93
N LYS A 99 -0.69 -5.65 5.35
CA LYS A 99 -1.97 -5.40 6.05
C LYS A 99 -2.33 -6.53 7.03
N GLN A 100 -1.82 -7.74 6.80
CA GLN A 100 -2.09 -8.91 7.65
C GLN A 100 -1.21 -8.90 8.89
N LYS A 101 0.08 -8.60 8.72
CA LYS A 101 1.06 -8.52 9.82
C LYS A 101 1.13 -7.14 10.45
N GLU A 102 0.47 -6.17 9.84
CA GLU A 102 0.45 -4.75 10.22
C GLU A 102 1.87 -4.13 10.29
N THR A 103 2.82 -4.66 9.52
CA THR A 103 4.24 -4.23 9.51
C THR A 103 4.61 -3.39 8.29
N LEU A 104 5.66 -2.59 8.43
CA LEU A 104 6.30 -1.87 7.33
C LEU A 104 7.60 -2.54 6.83
N ARG A 105 7.82 -2.45 5.52
CA ARG A 105 9.13 -2.64 4.89
C ARG A 105 9.49 -1.42 4.07
N PHE A 106 10.77 -1.06 4.08
CA PHE A 106 11.34 0.03 3.31
C PHE A 106 12.33 -0.55 2.32
N THR A 107 12.19 -0.17 1.04
CA THR A 107 13.13 -0.58 -0.01
C THR A 107 13.70 0.62 -0.73
N ASP A 108 14.88 0.46 -1.30
CA ASP A 108 15.41 1.41 -2.30
C ASP A 108 14.59 1.35 -3.60
N GLN A 109 14.92 2.20 -4.58
CA GLN A 109 14.24 2.20 -5.89
C GLN A 109 14.43 0.92 -6.72
N ASN A 110 15.40 0.07 -6.36
CA ASN A 110 15.67 -1.21 -7.02
C ASN A 110 14.97 -2.39 -6.31
N GLY A 111 14.27 -2.13 -5.21
CA GLY A 111 13.61 -3.16 -4.40
C GLY A 111 14.51 -3.81 -3.35
N HIS A 112 15.73 -3.32 -3.11
CA HIS A 112 16.56 -3.83 -2.03
C HIS A 112 16.02 -3.38 -0.67
N LEU A 113 15.91 -4.33 0.26
CA LEU A 113 15.45 -4.06 1.61
C LEU A 113 16.43 -3.15 2.37
N ILE A 114 15.92 -2.05 2.91
CA ILE A 114 16.65 -1.11 3.77
C ILE A 114 16.31 -1.38 5.24
N LEU A 115 15.03 -1.51 5.54
CA LEU A 115 14.52 -1.71 6.90
C LEU A 115 13.22 -2.51 6.86
N GLN A 116 13.02 -3.39 7.83
CA GLN A 116 11.78 -4.11 8.06
C GLN A 116 11.42 -4.04 9.53
N GLU A 117 10.17 -3.66 9.81
CA GLU A 117 9.63 -3.75 11.16
C GLU A 117 9.49 -5.20 11.60
N LYS A 118 9.64 -5.42 12.91
CA LYS A 118 9.33 -6.70 13.53
C LYS A 118 7.81 -6.81 13.72
N GLU A 119 7.24 -7.97 13.39
CA GLU A 119 5.84 -8.29 13.68
C GLU A 119 5.54 -8.13 15.18
N GLY A 120 4.41 -7.49 15.50
CA GLY A 120 4.04 -7.14 16.87
C GLY A 120 4.93 -6.11 17.55
N GLY A 121 5.89 -5.49 16.83
CA GLY A 121 6.87 -4.57 17.40
C GLY A 121 6.32 -3.22 17.88
N ARG A 122 5.05 -2.93 17.63
CA ARG A 122 4.36 -1.69 18.04
C ARG A 122 3.61 -1.83 19.38
N GLN A 123 3.56 -3.02 19.97
CA GLN A 123 2.99 -3.24 21.30
C GLN A 123 3.93 -2.69 22.37
N ILE A 124 3.39 -1.92 23.32
CA ILE A 124 4.13 -1.27 24.41
C ILE A 124 3.78 -1.94 25.74
#